data_AF-A0A928ND53-F1
#
_entry.id   AF-A0A928ND53-F1
#
_cell.length_a   1.000
_cell.length_b   1.000
_cell.length_c   1.000
_cell.angle_alpha   90.00
_cell.angle_beta   90.00
_cell.angle_gamma   90.00
#
_symmetry.space_group_name_H-M   'P 1'
#
loop_
_entity.id
_entity.type
_entity.pdbx_description
1 polymer ?
#
loop_
_entity_poly.entity_id
_entity_poly.type
_entity_poly.pdbx_seq_one_letter_code
_entity_poly.pdbx_strand_id
1 'polypeptide(L)'
;MEELLRLFGYNPNTIRRYTEASDARVFVSDRSTLRLHPDGLLEYNATEARYGISLSDMEGTGGDAKSFLESVDRTADWIFRLFQILGWEDLPKMRVTSDISEQHYETFSFTMDYQVNGRPVAVNYQGSELVNPLHHGAVLEIQNNRITSIRILLRDYQTTEEQITNMPLVSALDMFSAGTEESYEAEDVSLYFIDNGREKLVKACWSVVLSNGEAVAISEE
;
A
#
# COMPACT_ATOMS: atom_id res chain seq x y z
N MET A 1 -1.71 -1.57 -20.73
CA MET A 1 -1.95 -0.12 -20.52
C MET A 1 -3.41 0.26 -20.72
N GLU A 2 -4.06 -0.10 -21.83
CA GLU A 2 -5.49 0.20 -22.00
C GLU A 2 -6.38 -0.43 -20.92
N GLU A 3 -6.13 -1.70 -20.58
CA GLU A 3 -6.84 -2.41 -19.51
C GLU A 3 -6.64 -1.74 -18.15
N LEU A 4 -5.42 -1.27 -17.85
CA LEU A 4 -5.13 -0.52 -16.64
C LEU A 4 -6.01 0.74 -16.57
N LEU A 5 -6.03 1.55 -17.63
CA LEU A 5 -6.87 2.75 -17.67
C LEU A 5 -8.36 2.43 -17.50
N ARG A 6 -8.84 1.33 -18.09
CA ARG A 6 -10.23 0.87 -17.92
C ARG A 6 -10.52 0.43 -16.49
N LEU A 7 -9.57 -0.20 -15.80
CA LEU A 7 -9.69 -0.56 -14.37
C LEU A 7 -9.92 0.67 -13.48
N PHE A 8 -9.32 1.81 -13.85
CA PHE A 8 -9.53 3.12 -13.20
C PHE A 8 -10.74 3.90 -13.75
N GLY A 9 -11.57 3.28 -14.59
CA GLY A 9 -12.76 3.91 -15.18
C GLY A 9 -12.47 4.94 -16.28
N TYR A 10 -11.25 4.96 -16.82
CA TYR A 10 -10.89 5.86 -17.93
C TYR A 10 -11.13 5.24 -19.29
N ASN A 11 -11.51 6.09 -20.25
CA ASN A 11 -11.50 5.75 -21.65
C ASN A 11 -10.08 5.97 -22.22
N PRO A 12 -9.36 4.90 -22.63
CA PRO A 12 -7.98 5.01 -23.11
C PRO A 12 -7.82 5.93 -24.34
N ASN A 13 -8.89 6.11 -25.12
CA ASN A 13 -8.86 6.88 -26.36
C ASN A 13 -9.04 8.39 -26.15
N THR A 14 -9.57 8.82 -24.99
CA THR A 14 -9.92 10.23 -24.75
C THR A 14 -9.26 10.83 -23.51
N ILE A 15 -8.61 10.02 -22.67
CA ILE A 15 -7.96 10.50 -21.46
C ILE A 15 -6.77 11.42 -21.77
N ARG A 16 -6.66 12.54 -21.06
CA ARG A 16 -5.49 13.42 -21.15
C ARG A 16 -4.33 12.76 -20.41
N ARG A 17 -3.14 12.84 -21.00
CA ARG A 17 -1.91 12.31 -20.40
C ARG A 17 -0.75 13.27 -20.57
N TYR A 18 0.10 13.36 -19.56
CA TYR A 18 1.36 14.10 -19.59
C TYR A 18 2.36 13.47 -18.61
N THR A 19 3.57 14.02 -18.56
CA THR A 19 4.63 13.58 -17.64
C THR A 19 5.03 14.76 -16.77
N GLU A 20 5.02 14.56 -15.45
CA GLU A 20 5.46 15.57 -14.48
C GLU A 20 6.99 15.62 -14.39
N ALA A 21 7.53 16.65 -13.73
CA ALA A 21 8.97 16.81 -13.53
C ALA A 21 9.61 15.67 -12.72
N SER A 22 8.81 14.93 -11.95
CA SER A 22 9.20 13.71 -11.21
C SER A 22 9.28 12.45 -12.07
N ASP A 23 9.17 12.58 -13.40
CA ASP A 23 8.99 11.47 -14.36
C ASP A 23 7.70 10.64 -14.15
N ALA A 24 6.81 11.10 -13.27
CA ALA A 24 5.51 10.47 -13.08
C ALA A 24 4.66 10.62 -14.34
N ARG A 25 4.11 9.50 -14.82
CA ARG A 25 3.11 9.50 -15.90
C ARG A 25 1.74 9.79 -15.30
N VAL A 26 1.13 10.87 -15.76
CA VAL A 26 -0.13 11.35 -15.20
C VAL A 26 -1.25 11.23 -16.23
N PHE A 27 -2.37 10.67 -15.80
CA PHE A 27 -3.61 10.59 -16.56
C PHE A 27 -4.69 11.38 -15.83
N VAL A 28 -5.30 12.35 -16.51
CA VAL A 28 -6.23 13.31 -15.89
C VAL A 28 -7.56 13.33 -16.62
N SER A 29 -8.62 13.00 -15.87
CA SER A 29 -10.00 13.32 -16.24
C SER A 29 -10.40 14.66 -15.61
N ASP A 30 -11.58 15.18 -15.89
CA ASP A 30 -12.05 16.42 -15.24
C ASP A 30 -12.28 16.26 -13.73
N ARG A 31 -12.37 15.02 -13.22
CA ARG A 31 -12.82 14.71 -11.86
C ARG A 31 -11.97 13.67 -11.13
N SER A 32 -10.89 13.19 -11.74
CA SER A 32 -9.94 12.28 -11.09
C SER A 32 -8.59 12.28 -11.80
N THR A 33 -7.57 11.89 -11.07
CA THR A 33 -6.18 11.79 -11.54
C THR A 33 -5.57 10.46 -11.13
N LEU A 34 -4.86 9.83 -12.07
CA LEU A 34 -3.98 8.68 -11.85
C LEU A 34 -2.54 9.08 -12.12
N ARG A 35 -1.63 8.82 -11.19
CA ARG A 35 -0.19 9.00 -11.31
C ARG A 35 0.53 7.66 -11.20
N LEU A 36 1.47 7.42 -12.10
CA LEU A 36 2.37 6.28 -12.07
C LEU A 36 3.80 6.80 -11.96
N HIS A 37 4.39 6.64 -10.78
CA HIS A 37 5.76 7.05 -10.49
C HIS A 37 6.75 5.96 -10.95
N PRO A 38 7.97 6.35 -11.36
CA PRO A 38 8.98 5.42 -11.89
C PRO A 38 9.50 4.40 -10.85
N ASP A 39 9.38 4.70 -9.57
CA ASP A 39 9.74 3.82 -8.45
C ASP A 39 8.66 2.79 -8.08
N GLY A 40 7.55 2.77 -8.82
CA GLY A 40 6.43 1.86 -8.62
C GLY A 40 5.34 2.39 -7.71
N LEU A 41 5.42 3.62 -7.20
CA LEU A 41 4.28 4.22 -6.52
C LEU A 41 3.16 4.53 -7.54
N LEU A 42 1.96 4.04 -7.25
CA LEU A 42 0.74 4.37 -7.97
C LEU A 42 -0.16 5.19 -7.05
N GLU A 43 -0.66 6.32 -7.57
CA GLU A 43 -1.60 7.18 -6.85
C GLU A 43 -2.84 7.45 -7.69
N TYR A 44 -4.01 7.29 -7.09
CA TYR A 44 -5.30 7.64 -7.68
C TYR A 44 -6.06 8.55 -6.74
N ASN A 45 -6.70 9.60 -7.27
CA ASN A 45 -7.55 10.48 -6.49
C ASN A 45 -8.75 10.95 -7.33
N ALA A 46 -9.96 10.87 -6.77
CA ALA A 46 -11.18 11.45 -7.31
C ALA A 46 -11.60 12.68 -6.51
N THR A 47 -12.13 13.71 -7.18
CA THR A 47 -12.54 14.95 -6.51
C THR A 47 -13.81 14.79 -5.69
N GLU A 48 -14.66 13.81 -6.03
CA GLU A 48 -15.90 13.47 -5.31
C GLU A 48 -16.18 11.97 -5.43
N ALA A 49 -16.86 11.38 -4.44
CA ALA A 49 -17.20 9.96 -4.39
C ALA A 49 -17.78 9.40 -5.69
N ARG A 50 -18.76 10.09 -6.28
CA ARG A 50 -19.45 9.66 -7.51
C ARG A 50 -18.54 9.51 -8.75
N TYR A 51 -17.32 10.05 -8.70
CA TYR A 51 -16.32 9.93 -9.74
C TYR A 51 -15.19 8.95 -9.39
N GLY A 52 -15.25 8.32 -8.20
CA GLY A 52 -14.35 7.25 -7.77
C GLY A 52 -14.47 5.98 -8.61
N ILE A 53 -13.70 4.96 -8.27
CA ILE A 53 -13.77 3.66 -8.93
C ILE A 53 -14.91 2.86 -8.33
N SER A 54 -15.84 2.41 -9.16
CA SER A 54 -17.01 1.61 -8.72
C SER A 54 -16.58 0.22 -8.28
N LEU A 55 -16.87 -0.16 -7.04
CA LEU A 55 -16.70 -1.54 -6.56
C LEU A 55 -17.94 -2.42 -6.86
N SER A 56 -19.01 -1.82 -7.36
CA SER A 56 -20.29 -2.49 -7.65
C SER A 56 -20.28 -3.29 -8.95
N ASP A 57 -19.39 -2.92 -9.87
CA ASP A 57 -19.30 -3.47 -11.22
C ASP A 57 -18.27 -4.62 -11.33
N MET A 58 -17.73 -5.07 -10.20
CA MET A 58 -16.83 -6.22 -10.15
C MET A 58 -17.60 -7.53 -10.42
N GLU A 59 -17.15 -8.29 -11.43
CA GLU A 59 -17.83 -9.50 -11.89
C GLU A 59 -18.16 -10.47 -10.74
N GLY A 60 -19.41 -10.94 -10.71
CA GLY A 60 -19.87 -11.97 -9.79
C GLY A 60 -20.69 -11.48 -8.58
N THR A 61 -20.73 -10.18 -8.28
CA THR A 61 -21.34 -9.69 -7.03
C THR A 61 -22.67 -8.94 -7.19
N GLY A 62 -23.02 -8.48 -8.40
CA GLY A 62 -24.34 -7.93 -8.74
C GLY A 62 -24.88 -6.89 -7.74
N GLY A 63 -24.45 -5.63 -7.87
CA GLY A 63 -24.97 -4.50 -7.08
C GLY A 63 -23.97 -3.96 -6.05
N ASP A 64 -24.36 -2.91 -5.33
CA ASP A 64 -23.51 -2.27 -4.32
C ASP A 64 -23.19 -3.24 -3.17
N ALA A 65 -22.02 -3.07 -2.56
CA ALA A 65 -21.73 -3.77 -1.30
C ALA A 65 -22.80 -3.42 -0.26
N LYS A 66 -23.00 -4.31 0.71
CA LYS A 66 -24.01 -4.15 1.76
C LYS A 66 -23.38 -4.00 3.14
N SER A 67 -22.07 -4.14 3.24
CA SER A 67 -21.33 -4.05 4.49
C SER A 67 -19.90 -3.55 4.26
N PHE A 68 -19.29 -3.06 5.33
CA PHE A 68 -17.88 -2.66 5.36
C PHE A 68 -16.97 -3.81 4.89
N LEU A 69 -17.15 -5.01 5.45
CA LEU A 69 -16.31 -6.16 5.11
C LEU A 69 -16.44 -6.57 3.63
N GLU A 70 -17.64 -6.51 3.06
CA GLU A 70 -17.85 -6.79 1.64
C GLU A 70 -17.18 -5.74 0.74
N SER A 71 -17.14 -4.47 1.17
CA SER A 71 -16.43 -3.41 0.44
C SER A 71 -14.91 -3.59 0.51
N VAL A 72 -14.38 -4.01 1.66
CA VAL A 72 -12.95 -4.38 1.81
C VAL A 72 -12.60 -5.57 0.91
N ASP A 73 -13.42 -6.62 0.89
CA ASP A 73 -13.24 -7.81 0.04
C ASP A 73 -13.20 -7.46 -1.45
N ARG A 74 -14.19 -6.68 -1.93
CA ARG A 74 -14.22 -6.18 -3.32
C ARG A 74 -13.04 -5.29 -3.66
N THR A 75 -12.51 -4.56 -2.68
CA THR A 75 -11.31 -3.73 -2.86
C THR A 75 -10.06 -4.60 -2.97
N ALA A 76 -9.96 -5.68 -2.19
CA ALA A 76 -8.89 -6.67 -2.35
C ALA A 76 -8.94 -7.34 -3.74
N ASP A 77 -10.13 -7.70 -4.23
CA ASP A 77 -10.32 -8.18 -5.61
C ASP A 77 -9.90 -7.14 -6.66
N TRP A 78 -10.13 -5.85 -6.39
CA TRP A 78 -9.68 -4.77 -7.26
C TRP A 78 -8.16 -4.68 -7.33
N ILE A 79 -7.49 -4.73 -6.18
CA ILE A 79 -6.03 -4.73 -6.09
C ILE A 79 -5.46 -5.98 -6.79
N PHE A 80 -6.09 -7.13 -6.61
CA PHE A 80 -5.73 -8.37 -7.30
C PHE A 80 -5.77 -8.20 -8.83
N ARG A 81 -6.87 -7.65 -9.37
CA ARG A 81 -7.01 -7.38 -10.82
C ARG A 81 -5.96 -6.38 -11.30
N LEU A 82 -5.62 -5.37 -10.49
CA LEU A 82 -4.54 -4.43 -10.80
C LEU A 82 -3.22 -5.18 -11.05
N PHE A 83 -2.80 -6.06 -10.13
CA PHE A 83 -1.56 -6.83 -10.30
C PHE A 83 -1.62 -7.79 -11.49
N GLN A 84 -2.76 -8.43 -11.76
CA GLN A 84 -2.92 -9.28 -12.94
C GLN A 84 -2.75 -8.50 -14.25
N ILE A 85 -3.33 -7.31 -14.36
CA ILE A 85 -3.19 -6.44 -15.55
C ILE A 85 -1.74 -5.97 -15.73
N LEU A 86 -0.99 -5.85 -14.64
CA LEU A 86 0.44 -5.55 -14.67
C LEU A 86 1.30 -6.76 -15.08
N GLY A 87 0.71 -7.94 -15.24
CA GLY A 87 1.35 -9.14 -15.76
C GLY A 87 2.18 -9.90 -14.73
N TRP A 88 1.87 -9.77 -13.44
CA TRP A 88 2.59 -10.48 -12.39
C TRP A 88 2.12 -11.94 -12.31
N GLU A 89 3.08 -12.87 -12.35
CA GLU A 89 2.81 -14.32 -12.32
C GLU A 89 2.35 -14.77 -10.93
N ASP A 90 3.08 -14.35 -9.90
CA ASP A 90 2.72 -14.56 -8.50
C ASP A 90 2.15 -13.28 -7.91
N LEU A 91 0.98 -13.40 -7.31
CA LEU A 91 0.31 -12.25 -6.73
C LEU A 91 0.84 -11.97 -5.33
N PRO A 92 1.08 -10.70 -5.00
CA PRO A 92 1.60 -10.34 -3.70
C PRO A 92 0.60 -10.73 -2.62
N LYS A 93 1.10 -11.35 -1.56
CA LYS A 93 0.31 -11.58 -0.36
C LYS A 93 0.25 -10.27 0.40
N MET A 94 -0.96 -9.77 0.64
CA MET A 94 -1.18 -8.55 1.42
C MET A 94 -2.17 -8.84 2.55
N ARG A 95 -2.02 -8.13 3.67
CA ARG A 95 -2.96 -8.17 4.80
C ARG A 95 -3.48 -6.77 5.10
N VAL A 96 -4.70 -6.65 5.60
CA VAL A 96 -5.19 -5.41 6.21
C VAL A 96 -4.46 -5.19 7.54
N THR A 97 -4.00 -3.96 7.79
CA THR A 97 -3.18 -3.60 8.96
C THR A 97 -3.78 -2.52 9.84
N SER A 98 -4.62 -1.65 9.28
CA SER A 98 -5.38 -0.68 10.08
C SER A 98 -6.45 -1.35 10.94
N ASP A 99 -6.81 -0.72 12.06
CA ASP A 99 -8.00 -1.13 12.82
C ASP A 99 -9.28 -0.86 12.03
N ILE A 100 -10.03 -1.93 11.79
CA ILE A 100 -11.27 -1.93 11.01
C ILE A 100 -12.53 -2.14 11.88
N SER A 101 -12.36 -2.22 13.20
CA SER A 101 -13.44 -2.60 14.13
C SER A 101 -14.55 -1.54 14.28
N GLU A 102 -14.24 -0.26 14.09
CA GLU A 102 -15.17 0.87 14.29
C GLU A 102 -15.57 1.60 12.99
N GLN A 103 -15.25 1.04 11.82
CA GLN A 103 -15.42 1.75 10.55
C GLN A 103 -16.89 1.81 10.09
N HIS A 104 -17.30 2.99 9.63
CA HIS A 104 -18.62 3.20 9.04
C HIS A 104 -18.62 2.81 7.56
N TYR A 105 -19.62 2.04 7.14
CA TYR A 105 -19.73 1.56 5.76
C TYR A 105 -19.73 2.67 4.69
N GLU A 106 -20.27 3.85 5.02
CA GLU A 106 -20.41 4.96 4.07
C GLU A 106 -19.09 5.62 3.70
N THR A 107 -18.16 5.76 4.65
CA THR A 107 -16.86 6.40 4.43
C THR A 107 -15.86 5.81 5.40
N PHE A 108 -14.79 5.23 4.87
CA PHE A 108 -13.74 4.64 5.67
C PHE A 108 -12.43 4.63 4.90
N SER A 109 -11.34 4.47 5.65
CA SER A 109 -10.01 4.23 5.10
C SER A 109 -9.42 3.00 5.75
N PHE A 110 -8.54 2.33 5.04
CA PHE A 110 -7.78 1.22 5.60
C PHE A 110 -6.42 1.10 4.93
N THR A 111 -5.50 0.45 5.63
CA THR A 111 -4.13 0.21 5.16
C THR A 111 -3.88 -1.27 4.96
N MET A 112 -2.97 -1.60 4.04
CA MET A 112 -2.55 -2.97 3.78
C MET A 112 -1.04 -3.06 3.64
N ASP A 113 -0.46 -4.15 4.17
CA ASP A 113 0.96 -4.44 4.05
C ASP A 113 1.23 -5.78 3.39
N TYR A 114 2.35 -5.82 2.66
CA TYR A 114 2.84 -7.03 2.04
C TYR A 114 3.28 -8.06 3.07
N GLN A 115 3.28 -9.34 2.67
CA GLN A 115 3.75 -10.44 3.48
C GLN A 115 4.66 -11.38 2.68
N VAL A 116 5.78 -11.75 3.29
CA VAL A 116 6.71 -12.76 2.77
C VAL A 116 6.88 -13.85 3.82
N ASN A 117 6.53 -15.09 3.47
CA ASN A 117 6.58 -16.24 4.38
C ASN A 117 5.89 -16.01 5.73
N GLY A 118 4.73 -15.33 5.70
CA GLY A 118 3.93 -15.00 6.89
C GLY A 118 4.47 -13.83 7.71
N ARG A 119 5.58 -13.20 7.32
CA ARG A 119 6.13 -12.01 7.97
C ARG A 119 5.72 -10.74 7.21
N PRO A 120 5.31 -9.68 7.91
CA PRO A 120 5.02 -8.40 7.28
C PRO A 120 6.27 -7.78 6.65
N VAL A 121 6.06 -7.07 5.55
CA VAL A 121 7.02 -6.11 5.01
C VAL A 121 6.52 -4.72 5.38
N ALA A 122 7.28 -4.01 6.21
CA ALA A 122 7.03 -2.62 6.50
C ALA A 122 7.57 -1.78 5.35
N VAL A 123 6.70 -1.02 4.71
CA VAL A 123 7.11 -0.07 3.67
C VAL A 123 7.47 1.24 4.38
N ASN A 124 8.66 1.77 4.12
CA ASN A 124 9.11 3.09 4.59
C ASN A 124 9.56 3.92 3.38
N TYR A 125 8.63 4.12 2.46
CA TYR A 125 8.88 4.90 1.27
C TYR A 125 8.91 6.38 1.66
N GLN A 126 10.10 6.98 1.65
CA GLN A 126 10.30 8.38 2.05
C GLN A 126 9.76 9.39 1.04
N GLY A 127 9.51 8.96 -0.19
CA GLY A 127 9.05 9.84 -1.25
C GLY A 127 10.13 10.77 -1.80
N SER A 128 9.67 11.93 -2.27
CA SER A 128 10.48 13.04 -2.78
C SER A 128 9.85 14.36 -2.35
N GLU A 129 10.45 15.51 -2.68
CA GLU A 129 9.85 16.82 -2.37
C GLU A 129 8.41 16.99 -2.91
N LEU A 130 8.05 16.24 -3.95
CA LEU A 130 6.75 16.31 -4.62
C LEU A 130 5.82 15.13 -4.27
N VAL A 131 6.32 14.14 -3.53
CA VAL A 131 5.61 12.89 -3.25
C VAL A 131 5.70 12.59 -1.77
N ASN A 132 4.56 12.61 -1.09
CA ASN A 132 4.49 12.34 0.34
C ASN A 132 5.04 10.94 0.68
N PRO A 133 5.55 10.73 1.90
CA PRO A 133 5.94 9.40 2.33
C PRO A 133 4.75 8.43 2.37
N LEU A 134 5.06 7.13 2.37
CA LEU A 134 4.10 6.04 2.49
C LEU A 134 4.69 4.99 3.43
N HIS A 135 3.97 4.71 4.52
CA HIS A 135 4.39 3.77 5.58
C HIS A 135 3.69 2.40 5.51
N HIS A 136 2.98 2.14 4.42
CA HIS A 136 2.27 0.89 4.17
C HIS A 136 2.40 0.46 2.72
N GLY A 137 2.16 -0.82 2.44
CA GLY A 137 2.07 -1.33 1.07
C GLY A 137 1.00 -0.62 0.24
N ALA A 138 -0.17 -0.39 0.85
CA ALA A 138 -1.25 0.40 0.28
C ALA A 138 -2.03 1.18 1.35
N VAL A 139 -2.53 2.35 0.97
CA VAL A 139 -3.47 3.19 1.74
C VAL A 139 -4.65 3.51 0.84
N LEU A 140 -5.86 3.22 1.31
CA LEU A 140 -7.08 3.35 0.51
C LEU A 140 -8.13 4.17 1.26
N GLU A 141 -8.87 4.99 0.50
CA GLU A 141 -10.05 5.69 0.96
C GLU A 141 -11.26 5.28 0.11
N ILE A 142 -12.36 4.95 0.79
CA ILE A 142 -13.60 4.49 0.18
C ILE A 142 -14.75 5.36 0.67
N GLN A 143 -15.59 5.79 -0.28
CA GLN A 143 -16.83 6.50 0.01
C GLN A 143 -17.96 5.94 -0.84
N ASN A 144 -19.06 5.51 -0.22
CA ASN A 144 -20.24 4.96 -0.86
C ASN A 144 -19.92 3.85 -1.88
N ASN A 145 -19.16 2.84 -1.45
CA ASN A 145 -18.70 1.71 -2.28
C ASN A 145 -17.88 2.11 -3.52
N ARG A 146 -17.19 3.25 -3.42
CA ARG A 146 -16.30 3.73 -4.48
C ARG A 146 -14.94 4.07 -3.90
N ILE A 147 -13.89 3.61 -4.55
CA ILE A 147 -12.54 3.99 -4.18
C ILE A 147 -12.31 5.44 -4.63
N THR A 148 -12.07 6.33 -3.67
CA THR A 148 -11.84 7.76 -3.91
C THR A 148 -10.37 8.12 -3.90
N SER A 149 -9.56 7.40 -3.13
CA SER A 149 -8.11 7.57 -3.09
C SER A 149 -7.41 6.22 -2.96
N ILE A 150 -6.28 6.08 -3.65
CA ILE A 150 -5.36 4.95 -3.53
C ILE A 150 -3.94 5.50 -3.56
N ARG A 151 -3.11 5.04 -2.64
CA ARG A 151 -1.66 5.10 -2.75
C ARG A 151 -1.13 3.70 -2.53
N ILE A 152 -0.52 3.08 -3.54
CA ILE A 152 0.02 1.72 -3.47
C ILE A 152 1.42 1.69 -4.05
N LEU A 153 2.38 1.16 -3.29
CA LEU A 153 3.73 0.94 -3.77
C LEU A 153 3.79 -0.45 -4.41
N LEU A 154 3.86 -0.54 -5.73
CA LEU A 154 3.86 -1.81 -6.45
C LEU A 154 5.19 -2.57 -6.21
N ARG A 155 5.14 -3.67 -5.45
CA ARG A 155 6.28 -4.56 -5.18
C ARG A 155 5.97 -6.03 -5.43
N ASP A 156 6.90 -6.70 -6.10
CA ASP A 156 6.97 -8.17 -6.19
C ASP A 156 8.18 -8.64 -5.38
N TYR A 157 7.96 -9.48 -4.38
CA TYR A 157 8.99 -9.96 -3.47
C TYR A 157 9.33 -11.41 -3.75
N GLN A 158 10.59 -11.66 -4.07
CA GLN A 158 11.13 -13.00 -4.27
C GLN A 158 12.10 -13.34 -3.14
N THR A 159 11.98 -14.55 -2.61
CA THR A 159 12.85 -15.03 -1.54
C THR A 159 14.17 -15.53 -2.11
N THR A 160 15.28 -15.16 -1.48
CA THR A 160 16.59 -15.75 -1.76
C THR A 160 16.85 -16.96 -0.86
N GLU A 161 17.90 -17.72 -1.14
CA GLU A 161 18.37 -18.80 -0.27
C GLU A 161 19.24 -18.29 0.91
N GLU A 162 19.45 -16.98 1.01
CA GLU A 162 20.28 -16.38 2.06
C GLU A 162 19.62 -16.59 3.44
N GLN A 163 20.40 -17.15 4.36
CA GLN A 163 20.01 -17.27 5.75
C GLN A 163 20.69 -16.20 6.58
N ILE A 164 19.90 -15.51 7.39
CA ILE A 164 20.38 -14.49 8.32
C ILE A 164 20.05 -14.92 9.75
N THR A 165 21.00 -14.72 10.65
CA THR A 165 20.77 -14.91 12.09
C THR A 165 20.53 -13.54 12.69
N ASN A 166 19.34 -13.36 13.26
CA ASN A 166 18.99 -12.15 14.00
C ASN A 166 19.41 -12.29 15.46
N MET A 167 19.73 -11.16 16.10
CA MET A 167 19.94 -11.11 17.55
C MET A 167 18.69 -11.59 18.31
N PRO A 168 18.81 -12.00 19.58
CA PRO A 168 17.64 -12.28 20.42
C PRO A 168 16.76 -11.03 20.63
N LEU A 169 15.44 -11.22 20.74
CA LEU A 169 14.47 -10.12 20.95
C LEU A 169 14.84 -9.24 22.16
N VAL A 170 15.31 -9.84 23.26
CA VAL A 170 15.71 -9.09 24.46
C VAL A 170 16.84 -8.11 24.14
N SER A 171 17.85 -8.55 23.39
CA SER A 171 18.96 -7.69 22.96
C SER A 171 18.50 -6.58 22.02
N ALA A 172 17.53 -6.88 21.14
CA ALA A 172 16.94 -5.87 20.26
C ALA A 172 16.19 -4.79 21.06
N LEU A 173 15.42 -5.17 22.07
CA LEU A 173 14.70 -4.23 22.94
C LEU A 173 15.66 -3.39 23.79
N ASP A 174 16.70 -4.01 24.36
CA ASP A 174 17.74 -3.30 25.11
C ASP A 174 18.43 -2.27 24.21
N MET A 175 18.77 -2.65 22.97
CA MET A 175 19.38 -1.73 21.99
C MET A 175 18.44 -0.58 21.60
N PHE A 176 17.19 -0.89 21.29
CA PHE A 176 16.20 0.12 20.92
C PHE A 176 15.99 1.12 22.05
N SER A 177 15.78 0.65 23.28
CA SER A 177 15.59 1.51 24.45
C SER A 177 16.81 2.37 24.80
N ALA A 178 18.03 1.90 24.52
CA ALA A 178 19.25 2.65 24.74
C ALA A 178 19.50 3.73 23.67
N GLY A 179 19.00 3.54 22.45
CA GLY A 179 19.20 4.45 21.31
C GLY A 179 18.20 5.59 21.20
N THR A 180 17.11 5.56 21.97
CA THR A 180 16.00 6.51 21.89
C THR A 180 15.99 7.45 23.10
N GLU A 181 16.22 8.76 22.89
CA GLU A 181 16.09 9.77 23.96
C GLU A 181 14.64 10.26 24.16
N GLU A 182 13.76 10.06 23.16
CA GLU A 182 12.37 10.50 23.18
C GLU A 182 11.41 9.39 23.64
N SER A 183 10.32 9.77 24.31
CA SER A 183 9.24 8.85 24.65
C SER A 183 8.48 8.48 23.37
N TYR A 184 8.43 7.19 23.06
CA TYR A 184 7.67 6.64 21.95
C TYR A 184 6.55 5.71 22.45
N GLU A 185 5.51 5.55 21.64
CA GLU A 185 4.48 4.54 21.83
C GLU A 185 4.65 3.48 20.75
N ALA A 186 5.06 2.28 21.17
CA ALA A 186 5.24 1.14 20.28
C ALA A 186 3.91 0.36 20.18
N GLU A 187 3.45 0.15 18.96
CA GLU A 187 2.25 -0.64 18.68
C GLU A 187 2.59 -2.13 18.50
N ASP A 188 3.72 -2.44 17.88
CA ASP A 188 4.19 -3.82 17.65
C ASP A 188 5.72 -3.90 17.66
N VAL A 189 6.24 -5.04 18.10
CA VAL A 189 7.65 -5.41 17.97
C VAL A 189 7.75 -6.83 17.43
N SER A 190 8.19 -6.95 16.19
CA SER A 190 8.23 -8.23 15.47
C SER A 190 9.40 -8.28 14.49
N LEU A 191 9.59 -9.44 13.84
CA LEU A 191 10.52 -9.55 12.71
C LEU A 191 9.84 -9.06 11.43
N TYR A 192 10.36 -7.97 10.87
CA TYR A 192 9.89 -7.36 9.62
C TYR A 192 10.96 -7.43 8.55
N PHE A 193 10.53 -7.39 7.29
CA PHE A 193 11.36 -6.85 6.22
C PHE A 193 11.06 -5.35 6.11
N ILE A 194 12.06 -4.49 5.93
CA ILE A 194 11.84 -3.05 5.70
C ILE A 194 12.17 -2.73 4.26
N ASP A 195 11.17 -2.28 3.50
CA ASP A 195 11.34 -1.79 2.13
C ASP A 195 11.27 -0.26 2.09
N ASN A 196 12.39 0.40 1.81
CA ASN A 196 12.46 1.84 1.60
C ASN A 196 12.09 2.29 0.17
N GLY A 197 11.69 1.34 -0.67
CA GLY A 197 11.31 1.52 -2.05
C GLY A 197 12.48 1.61 -3.03
N ARG A 198 13.74 1.49 -2.58
CA ARG A 198 14.94 1.65 -3.43
C ARG A 198 15.82 0.41 -3.45
N GLU A 199 15.81 -0.36 -2.37
CA GLU A 199 16.67 -1.52 -2.22
C GLU A 199 16.13 -2.74 -2.99
N LYS A 200 17.04 -3.47 -3.63
CA LYS A 200 16.72 -4.72 -4.34
C LYS A 200 16.72 -5.94 -3.44
N LEU A 201 17.31 -5.82 -2.26
CA LEU A 201 17.44 -6.88 -1.27
C LEU A 201 17.05 -6.31 0.08
N VAL A 202 15.97 -6.83 0.65
CA VAL A 202 15.53 -6.50 2.01
C VAL A 202 15.80 -7.70 2.91
N LYS A 203 16.31 -7.45 4.11
CA LYS A 203 16.62 -8.49 5.10
C LYS A 203 15.63 -8.41 6.26
N ALA A 204 15.27 -9.56 6.82
CA ALA A 204 14.44 -9.58 8.00
C ALA A 204 15.25 -9.09 9.21
N CYS A 205 14.74 -8.09 9.92
CA CYS A 205 15.33 -7.55 11.14
C CYS A 205 14.26 -7.40 12.21
N TRP A 206 14.68 -7.23 13.47
CA TRP A 206 13.76 -6.79 14.50
C TRP A 206 13.34 -5.36 14.19
N SER A 207 12.06 -5.05 14.34
CA SER A 207 11.56 -3.70 14.10
C SER A 207 10.47 -3.35 15.07
N VAL A 208 10.39 -2.07 15.40
CA VAL A 208 9.30 -1.48 16.19
C VAL A 208 8.42 -0.68 15.26
N VAL A 209 7.12 -0.97 15.26
CA VAL A 209 6.13 -0.12 14.61
C VAL A 209 5.65 0.91 15.62
N LEU A 210 5.83 2.18 15.27
CA LEU A 210 5.38 3.32 16.06
C LEU A 210 3.92 3.64 15.76
N SER A 211 3.26 4.39 16.64
CA SER A 211 1.86 4.79 16.47
C SER A 211 1.55 5.70 15.28
N ASN A 212 2.58 6.21 14.59
CA ASN A 212 2.43 6.91 13.30
C ASN A 212 2.49 5.94 12.09
N GLY A 213 2.62 4.62 12.33
CA GLY A 213 2.76 3.58 11.31
C GLY A 213 4.20 3.37 10.81
N GLU A 214 5.17 4.19 11.24
CA GLU A 214 6.57 4.05 10.84
C GLU A 214 7.20 2.82 11.50
N ALA A 215 7.91 2.00 10.70
CA ALA A 215 8.67 0.89 11.22
C ALA A 215 10.15 1.26 11.39
N VAL A 216 10.68 1.20 12.60
CA VAL A 216 12.09 1.48 12.88
C VAL A 216 12.86 0.17 12.97
N ALA A 217 13.90 0.03 12.14
CA ALA A 217 14.80 -1.12 12.17
C ALA A 217 15.62 -1.11 13.47
N ILE A 218 15.76 -2.28 14.10
CA ILE A 218 16.72 -2.52 15.17
C ILE A 218 17.84 -3.37 14.57
N SER A 219 19.01 -2.76 14.37
CA SER A 219 20.18 -3.44 13.82
C SER A 219 21.42 -3.13 14.66
N GLU A 220 22.27 -4.15 14.83
CA GLU A 220 23.68 -3.92 15.14
C GLU A 220 24.31 -3.25 13.90
N GLU A 221 24.97 -2.10 14.10
CA GLU A 221 25.81 -1.47 13.06
C GLU A 221 26.96 -2.38 12.60
#